data_AF-A0A7R9TSC6-F1
#
_entry.id   AF-A0A7R9TSC6-F1
#
_cell.length_a   1.000
_cell.length_b   1.000
_cell.length_c   1.000
_cell.angle_alpha   90.00
_cell.angle_beta   90.00
_cell.angle_gamma   90.00
#
_symmetry.space_group_name_H-M   'P 1'
#
loop_
_entity.id
_entity.type
_entity.pdbx_description
1 polymer ?
#
loop_
_entity_poly.entity_id
_entity_poly.type
_entity_poly.pdbx_seq_one_letter_code
_entity_poly.pdbx_strand_id
1 'polypeptide(L)'
;KDNKTNGGFIRYYLGLQPSPDTVRIFDRKEFYTVHGADAEFVARRFFRTTAVLKTQNASGCAPLAGCVVNAKMLERVLRDLLVESADKSVEMYAQEGSGWALSRAASPGKLGAFE
;
A
#
# COMPACT_ATOMS: atom_id res chain seq x y z
N LYS A 1 -9.78 23.89 7.22
CA LYS A 1 -9.69 22.48 7.69
C LYS A 1 -8.72 21.78 6.74
N ASP A 2 -7.46 21.83 7.12
CA ASP A 2 -6.31 21.80 6.22
C ASP A 2 -6.01 20.40 5.68
N ASN A 3 -6.31 20.20 4.41
CA ASN A 3 -5.86 19.08 3.58
C ASN A 3 -4.36 19.24 3.21
N LYS A 4 -3.49 19.63 4.16
CA LYS A 4 -2.07 19.90 3.89
C LYS A 4 -1.20 18.64 3.96
N THR A 5 -1.62 17.62 4.70
CA THR A 5 -0.82 16.40 4.92
C THR A 5 -0.90 15.40 3.76
N ASN A 6 -2.00 15.37 2.99
CA ASN A 6 -2.18 14.41 1.89
C ASN A 6 -1.34 14.75 0.65
N GLY A 7 -1.04 16.04 0.42
CA GLY A 7 -0.38 16.48 -0.81
C GLY A 7 1.07 16.03 -0.96
N GLY A 8 1.80 15.89 0.15
CA GLY A 8 3.18 15.38 0.14
C GLY A 8 3.21 13.87 -0.16
N PHE A 9 2.31 13.12 0.46
CA PHE A 9 2.18 11.68 0.21
C PHE A 9 1.77 11.36 -1.23
N ILE A 10 0.76 12.04 -1.78
CA ILE A 10 0.29 11.80 -3.15
C ILE A 10 1.43 12.07 -4.15
N ARG A 11 2.18 13.17 -3.98
CA ARG A 11 3.35 13.47 -4.82
C ARG A 11 4.43 12.40 -4.72
N TYR A 12 4.75 11.97 -3.50
CA TYR A 12 5.72 10.89 -3.28
C TYR A 12 5.28 9.62 -4.00
N TYR A 13 4.03 9.18 -3.79
CA TYR A 13 3.49 7.95 -4.39
C TYR A 13 3.52 8.02 -5.92
N LEU A 14 3.08 9.14 -6.51
CA LEU A 14 3.09 9.33 -7.96
C LEU A 14 4.51 9.38 -8.56
N GLY A 15 5.53 9.66 -7.74
CA GLY A 15 6.94 9.60 -8.13
C GLY A 15 7.54 8.20 -8.08
N LEU A 16 6.86 7.21 -7.49
CA LEU A 16 7.32 5.83 -7.48
C LEU A 16 7.13 5.19 -8.86
N GLN A 17 8.13 4.43 -9.31
CA GLN A 17 8.03 3.66 -10.55
C GLN A 17 6.89 2.65 -10.49
N PRO A 18 6.06 2.47 -11.53
CA PRO A 18 5.04 1.43 -11.52
C PRO A 18 5.69 0.02 -11.50
N SER A 19 5.18 -0.87 -10.66
CA SER A 19 5.68 -2.25 -10.52
C SER A 19 4.49 -3.23 -10.48
N PRO A 20 4.14 -3.89 -11.60
CA PRO A 20 2.93 -4.74 -11.66
C PRO A 20 2.99 -5.99 -10.77
N ASP A 21 4.21 -6.45 -10.47
CA ASP A 21 4.49 -7.63 -9.65
C ASP A 21 4.77 -7.29 -8.18
N THR A 22 4.53 -6.04 -7.76
CA THR A 22 4.83 -5.57 -6.41
C THR A 22 3.67 -4.79 -5.81
N VAL A 23 3.14 -5.26 -4.69
CA VAL A 23 2.11 -4.56 -3.91
C VAL A 23 2.78 -3.65 -2.88
N ARG A 24 2.49 -2.35 -2.95
CA ARG A 24 3.03 -1.35 -2.02
C ARG A 24 2.09 -1.05 -0.88
N ILE A 25 2.60 -1.20 0.34
CA ILE A 25 1.86 -1.00 1.57
C ILE A 25 2.56 0.10 2.38
N PHE A 26 1.77 1.05 2.87
CA PHE A 26 2.27 2.19 3.63
C PHE A 26 1.80 2.07 5.08
N ASP A 27 2.76 1.91 5.99
CA ASP A 27 2.53 1.89 7.43
C ASP A 27 2.21 3.30 7.95
N ARG A 28 1.02 3.45 8.52
CA ARG A 28 0.53 4.69 9.16
C ARG A 28 0.60 4.58 10.68
N LYS A 29 1.43 3.67 11.22
CA LYS A 29 1.58 3.30 12.64
C LYS A 29 0.37 2.57 13.22
N GLU A 30 -0.83 3.12 13.06
CA GLU A 30 -2.07 2.54 13.61
C GLU A 30 -2.77 1.59 12.63
N PHE A 31 -2.54 1.81 11.33
CA PHE A 31 -3.15 1.06 10.24
C PHE A 31 -2.24 1.11 9.02
N TYR A 32 -2.59 0.34 8.00
CA TYR A 32 -1.87 0.28 6.74
C TYR A 32 -2.72 0.87 5.63
N THR A 33 -2.07 1.40 4.61
CA THR A 33 -2.76 1.91 3.43
C THR A 33 -2.12 1.38 2.16
N VAL A 34 -2.96 1.04 1.19
CA VAL A 34 -2.56 0.65 -0.17
C VAL A 34 -3.20 1.63 -1.15
N HIS A 35 -2.56 1.90 -2.29
CA HIS A 35 -2.97 2.99 -3.19
C HIS A 35 -2.93 2.57 -4.66
N GLY A 36 -3.63 3.32 -5.52
CA GLY A 36 -3.68 3.07 -6.95
C GLY A 36 -4.18 1.67 -7.32
N ALA A 37 -3.52 1.04 -8.29
CA ALA A 37 -3.85 -0.29 -8.77
C ALA A 37 -3.76 -1.36 -7.66
N ASP A 38 -2.83 -1.19 -6.71
CA ASP A 38 -2.68 -2.10 -5.58
C ASP A 38 -3.91 -2.05 -4.66
N ALA A 39 -4.47 -0.84 -4.46
CA ALA A 39 -5.69 -0.69 -3.68
C ALA A 39 -6.88 -1.40 -4.35
N GLU A 40 -7.04 -1.24 -5.66
CA GLU A 40 -8.10 -1.92 -6.40
C GLU A 40 -7.96 -3.44 -6.35
N PHE A 41 -6.73 -3.93 -6.52
CA PHE A 41 -6.42 -5.35 -6.41
C PHE A 41 -6.76 -5.90 -5.02
N VAL A 42 -6.31 -5.22 -3.96
CA VAL A 42 -6.58 -5.65 -2.57
C VAL A 42 -8.08 -5.60 -2.27
N ALA A 43 -8.77 -4.54 -2.70
CA ALA A 43 -10.22 -4.37 -2.52
C ALA A 43 -11.02 -5.52 -3.16
N ARG A 44 -10.69 -5.88 -4.42
CA ARG A 44 -11.37 -6.96 -5.14
C ARG A 44 -11.05 -8.34 -4.56
N ARG A 45 -9.77 -8.61 -4.25
CA ARG A 45 -9.30 -9.94 -3.84
C ARG A 45 -9.67 -10.26 -2.39
N PHE A 46 -9.52 -9.31 -1.46
CA PHE A 46 -9.66 -9.58 -0.03
C PHE A 46 -10.96 -9.02 0.58
N PHE A 47 -11.39 -7.83 0.16
CA PHE A 47 -12.63 -7.23 0.65
C PHE A 47 -13.86 -7.62 -0.20
N ARG A 48 -13.65 -8.23 -1.38
CA ARG A 48 -14.69 -8.62 -2.34
C ARG A 48 -15.60 -7.46 -2.78
N THR A 49 -15.12 -6.23 -2.65
CA THR A 49 -15.84 -5.02 -3.06
C THR A 49 -14.87 -3.87 -3.29
N THR A 50 -15.17 -2.99 -4.24
CA THR A 50 -14.43 -1.73 -4.46
C THR A 50 -14.98 -0.57 -3.62
N ALA A 51 -16.08 -0.77 -2.88
CA ALA A 51 -16.69 0.27 -2.04
C ALA A 51 -15.78 0.71 -0.87
N VAL A 52 -14.75 -0.07 -0.54
CA VAL A 52 -13.74 0.28 0.47
C VAL A 52 -12.71 1.30 -0.01
N LEU A 53 -12.67 1.59 -1.32
CA LEU A 53 -11.75 2.55 -1.90
C LEU A 53 -12.19 3.98 -1.58
N LYS A 54 -11.24 4.80 -1.14
CA LYS A 54 -11.42 6.23 -0.90
C LYS A 54 -10.46 7.00 -1.79
N THR A 55 -10.99 7.97 -2.53
CA THR A 55 -10.20 8.84 -3.38
C THR A 55 -9.64 10.01 -2.58
N GLN A 56 -8.33 10.19 -2.65
CA GLN A 56 -7.61 11.32 -2.07
C GLN A 56 -7.23 12.29 -3.19
N ASN A 57 -7.35 13.58 -2.92
CA ASN A 57 -7.06 14.65 -3.86
C ASN A 57 -5.99 15.58 -3.30
N ALA A 58 -5.09 16.03 -4.18
CA ALA A 58 -4.11 17.06 -3.90
C ALA A 58 -4.01 18.04 -5.07
N SER A 59 -3.89 19.33 -4.76
CA SER A 59 -3.77 20.38 -5.77
C SER A 59 -2.57 20.12 -6.68
N GLY A 60 -2.82 20.07 -7.99
CA GLY A 60 -1.79 19.82 -9.01
C GLY A 60 -1.37 18.35 -9.15
N CYS A 61 -2.11 17.40 -8.58
CA CYS A 61 -1.85 15.97 -8.73
C CYS A 61 -3.10 15.25 -9.23
N ALA A 62 -2.90 14.13 -9.93
CA ALA A 62 -4.00 13.22 -10.26
C ALA A 62 -4.64 12.66 -8.98
N PRO A 63 -5.97 12.39 -8.99
CA PRO A 63 -6.64 11.74 -7.87
C PRO A 63 -6.03 10.35 -7.60
N LEU A 64 -5.89 10.00 -6.33
CA LEU A 64 -5.31 8.73 -5.91
C LEU A 64 -6.34 7.94 -5.09
N ALA A 65 -6.77 6.80 -5.61
CA ALA A 65 -7.59 5.86 -4.85
C ALA A 65 -6.73 5.11 -3.83
N GLY A 66 -7.24 4.90 -2.63
CA GLY A 66 -6.58 4.12 -1.59
C GLY A 66 -7.54 3.31 -0.73
N CYS A 67 -7.02 2.27 -0.09
CA CYS A 67 -7.75 1.42 0.85
C CYS A 67 -7.02 1.39 2.19
N VAL A 68 -7.79 1.39 3.28
CA VAL A 68 -7.26 1.22 4.64
C VAL A 68 -7.34 -0.25 5.01
N VAL A 69 -6.23 -0.79 5.51
CA VAL A 69 -6.06 -2.19 5.86
C VAL A 69 -5.62 -2.26 7.33
N ASN A 70 -6.30 -3.06 8.14
CA ASN A 70 -5.89 -3.30 9.54
C ASN A 70 -4.81 -4.40 9.61
N ALA A 71 -4.18 -4.57 10.77
CA ALA A 71 -3.11 -5.56 10.96
C ALA A 71 -3.53 -6.99 10.57
N LYS A 72 -4.72 -7.43 11.04
CA LYS A 72 -5.26 -8.76 10.73
C LYS A 72 -5.45 -8.99 9.22
N MET A 73 -5.94 -7.98 8.50
CA MET A 73 -6.11 -8.07 7.05
C MET A 73 -4.76 -8.00 6.35
N LEU A 74 -3.81 -7.19 6.85
CA LEU A 74 -2.45 -7.15 6.33
C LEU A 74 -1.80 -8.54 6.40
N GLU A 75 -1.85 -9.20 7.55
CA GLU A 75 -1.30 -10.55 7.72
C GLU A 75 -1.89 -11.53 6.69
N ARG A 76 -3.19 -11.44 6.43
CA ARG A 76 -3.86 -12.24 5.41
C ARG A 76 -3.38 -11.91 3.99
N VAL A 77 -3.21 -10.62 3.68
CA VAL A 77 -2.69 -10.17 2.38
C VAL A 77 -1.27 -10.69 2.19
N LEU A 78 -0.40 -10.51 3.17
CA LEU A 78 1.00 -10.96 3.10
C LEU A 78 1.09 -12.48 2.91
N ARG A 79 0.33 -13.24 3.70
CA ARG A 79 0.30 -14.71 3.59
C ARG A 79 -0.17 -15.16 2.22
N ASP A 80 -1.24 -14.57 1.69
CA ASP A 80 -1.74 -14.95 0.37
C ASP A 80 -0.72 -14.62 -0.73
N LEU A 81 -0.17 -13.40 -0.73
CA LEU A 81 0.73 -12.94 -1.79
C LEU A 81 2.10 -13.64 -1.78
N LEU A 82 2.64 -13.92 -0.58
CA LEU A 82 4.00 -14.43 -0.43
C LEU A 82 4.07 -15.95 -0.28
N VAL A 83 3.00 -16.59 0.19
CA VAL A 83 3.01 -18.02 0.57
C VAL A 83 1.95 -18.83 -0.18
N GLU A 84 0.67 -18.46 -0.10
CA GLU A 84 -0.42 -19.30 -0.63
C GLU A 84 -0.48 -19.22 -2.16
N SER A 85 -0.56 -18.01 -2.69
CA SER A 85 -0.60 -17.76 -4.12
C SER A 85 0.78 -17.48 -4.70
N ALA A 86 1.69 -16.93 -3.89
CA ALA A 86 3.10 -16.74 -4.24
C ALA A 86 3.30 -15.98 -5.58
N ASP A 87 2.40 -15.04 -5.88
CA ASP A 87 2.30 -14.36 -7.19
C ASP A 87 2.82 -12.92 -7.21
N LYS A 88 3.05 -12.29 -6.04
CA LYS A 88 3.48 -10.89 -5.95
C LYS A 88 4.50 -10.67 -4.86
N SER A 89 5.43 -9.76 -5.12
CA SER A 89 6.30 -9.18 -4.10
C SER A 89 5.56 -8.10 -3.31
N VAL A 90 6.03 -7.81 -2.11
CA VAL A 90 5.47 -6.78 -1.24
C VAL A 90 6.56 -5.84 -0.79
N GLU A 91 6.30 -4.54 -0.91
CA GLU A 91 7.12 -3.47 -0.36
C GLU A 91 6.33 -2.74 0.73
N MET A 92 6.90 -2.65 1.93
CA MET A 92 6.34 -1.89 3.04
C MET A 92 7.15 -0.61 3.25
N TYR A 93 6.48 0.52 3.10
CA TYR A 93 7.03 1.84 3.33
C TYR A 93 6.57 2.35 4.70
N ALA A 94 7.49 2.90 5.48
CA ALA A 94 7.18 3.54 6.75
C ALA A 94 7.54 5.03 6.70
N GLN A 95 6.94 5.81 7.60
CA GLN A 95 7.25 7.22 7.70
C GLN A 95 8.65 7.40 8.30
N GLU A 96 9.53 8.07 7.55
CA GLU A 96 10.89 8.41 7.96
C GLU A 96 11.06 9.93 7.90
N GLY A 97 11.16 10.57 9.07
CA GLY A 97 11.14 12.02 9.19
C GLY A 97 9.87 12.64 8.58
N SER A 98 10.07 13.53 7.59
CA SER A 98 8.98 14.15 6.81
C SER A 98 8.57 13.37 5.56
N GLY A 99 9.21 12.23 5.29
CA GLY A 99 9.06 11.45 4.07
C GLY A 99 8.64 10.00 4.31
N TRP A 100 8.81 9.20 3.26
CA TRP A 100 8.51 7.78 3.23
C TRP A 100 9.76 7.03 2.76
N ALA A 101 10.09 5.94 3.43
CA ALA A 101 11.22 5.10 3.09
C ALA A 101 10.80 3.62 3.10
N LEU A 102 11.45 2.81 2.25
CA LEU A 102 11.24 1.37 2.23
C LEU A 102 11.73 0.77 3.56
N SER A 103 10.82 0.28 4.38
CA SER A 103 11.12 -0.31 5.67
C SER A 103 11.35 -1.81 5.56
N ARG A 104 10.52 -2.52 4.77
CA ARG A 104 10.62 -3.97 4.57
C ARG A 104 10.24 -4.32 3.14
N ALA A 105 10.81 -5.40 2.63
CA ALA A 105 10.40 -5.98 1.35
C ALA A 105 10.44 -7.51 1.43
N ALA A 106 9.49 -8.17 0.79
CA ALA A 106 9.51 -9.60 0.62
C ALA A 106 9.04 -10.00 -0.78
N SER A 107 9.46 -11.19 -1.19
CA SER A 107 9.06 -11.79 -2.46
C SER A 107 8.75 -13.27 -2.23
N PRO A 108 7.94 -13.88 -3.11
CA PRO A 108 7.73 -15.31 -3.10
C PRO A 108 9.08 -16.05 -3.11
N GLY A 109 9.36 -16.84 -2.07
CA GLY A 109 10.65 -17.55 -1.91
C GLY A 109 11.74 -16.80 -1.14
N LYS A 110 11.53 -15.52 -0.75
CA LYS A 110 12.44 -14.77 0.14
C LYS A 110 11.63 -14.09 1.26
N LEU A 111 11.26 -14.90 2.25
CA LEU A 111 10.43 -14.48 3.39
C LEU A 111 11.21 -13.81 4.54
N GLY A 112 12.53 -13.77 4.49
CA GLY A 112 13.40 -13.39 5.61
C GLY A 112 13.27 -11.96 6.17
N ALA A 113 12.32 -11.15 5.70
CA ALA A 113 11.98 -9.84 6.27
C ALA A 113 10.71 -9.85 7.17
N PHE A 114 10.02 -11.00 7.27
CA PHE A 114 8.77 -11.17 8.01
C PHE A 114 8.82 -12.27 9.11
N GLU A 115 10.01 -12.74 9.50
CA GLU A 115 10.20 -13.56 10.70
C GLU A 115 10.25 -12.72 11.99
#